data_AF-W7L015-F1
#
_entry.id   AF-W7L015-F1
#
_cell.length_a   1.000
_cell.length_b   1.000
_cell.length_c   1.000
_cell.angle_alpha   90.00
_cell.angle_beta   90.00
_cell.angle_gamma   90.00
#
_symmetry.space_group_name_H-M   'P 1'
#
loop_
_entity.id
_entity.type
_entity.pdbx_description
1 polymer ?
#
loop_
_entity_poly.entity_id
_entity_poly.type
_entity_poly.pdbx_seq_one_letter_code
_entity_poly.pdbx_strand_id
1 'polypeptide(L)' 'MDKRYEQVEFLPGSTVEHVVNELLSYREKGKLAVAKFNDVTLYSDTVTLDSAYREITGKTKKEFEEYLR' A
#
# COMPACT_ATOMS: atom_id res chain seq x y z
N MET A 1 -6.93 -16.20 16.52
CA MET A 1 -5.68 -16.33 15.75
C MET A 1 -5.12 -14.93 15.60
N ASP A 2 -4.06 -14.61 16.33
CA ASP A 2 -3.34 -13.35 16.18
C ASP A 2 -2.69 -13.32 14.80
N LYS A 3 -3.25 -12.54 13.87
CA LYS A 3 -2.59 -12.24 12.61
C LYS A 3 -1.33 -11.45 12.95
N ARG A 4 -0.16 -12.06 12.77
CA ARG A 4 1.14 -11.37 12.91
C ARG A 4 1.47 -10.72 11.59
N TYR A 5 1.44 -9.39 11.57
CA TYR A 5 1.85 -8.61 10.42
C TYR A 5 3.31 -8.20 10.59
N GLU A 6 4.14 -8.43 9.58
CA GLU A 6 5.47 -7.83 9.48
C GLU A 6 5.30 -6.35 9.15
N GLN A 7 5.80 -5.48 10.02
CA GLN A 7 5.76 -4.05 9.82
C GLN A 7 6.85 -3.66 8.82
N VAL A 8 6.45 -3.10 7.69
CA VAL A 8 7.34 -2.66 6.61
C VAL A 8 7.37 -1.14 6.62
N GLU A 9 8.56 -0.59 6.78
CA GLU A 9 8.80 0.85 6.72
C GLU A 9 9.34 1.22 5.35
N PHE A 10 8.73 2.25 4.75
CA PHE A 10 9.13 2.77 3.45
C PHE A 10 9.87 4.09 3.62
N LEU A 11 10.88 4.31 2.78
CA LEU A 11 11.64 5.56 2.79
C LEU A 11 10.81 6.72 2.22
N PRO A 12 11.04 7.96 2.69
CA PRO A 12 10.43 9.14 2.09
C PRO A 12 10.83 9.24 0.62
N GLY A 13 9.83 9.28 -0.27
CA GLY A 13 10.02 9.24 -1.74
C GLY A 13 9.56 7.93 -2.39
N SER A 14 9.22 6.90 -1.63
CA SER A 14 8.52 5.73 -2.17
C SER A 14 7.16 6.13 -2.76
N THR A 15 6.74 5.45 -3.83
CA THR A 15 5.42 5.66 -4.45
C THR A 15 4.37 4.72 -3.85
N VAL A 16 3.10 5.09 -3.95
CA VAL A 16 1.98 4.23 -3.53
C VAL A 16 2.04 2.87 -4.26
N GLU A 17 2.34 2.87 -5.56
CA GLU A 17 2.55 1.64 -6.33
C GLU A 17 3.63 0.74 -5.74
N HIS A 18 4.77 1.32 -5.37
CA HIS A 18 5.88 0.54 -4.80
C HIS A 18 5.46 -0.11 -3.48
N VAL A 19 4.84 0.66 -2.58
CA VAL A 19 4.36 0.18 -1.28
C VAL A 19 3.35 -0.95 -1.43
N VAL A 20 2.36 -0.78 -2.32
CA VAL A 20 1.33 -1.79 -2.55
C VAL A 20 1.92 -3.06 -3.16
N ASN A 21 2.77 -2.94 -4.18
CA ASN A 21 3.40 -4.10 -4.81
C ASN A 21 4.28 -4.87 -3.81
N GLU A 22 5.00 -4.17 -2.94
CA GLU A 22 5.81 -4.82 -1.93
C GLU A 22 4.93 -5.57 -0.91
N LEU A 23 3.85 -4.96 -0.41
CA LEU A 23 2.87 -5.63 0.45
C LEU A 23 2.25 -6.86 -0.24
N LEU A 24 1.88 -6.76 -1.51
CA LEU A 24 1.35 -7.90 -2.27
C LEU A 24 2.39 -9.02 -2.42
N SER A 25 3.67 -8.69 -2.59
CA SER A 25 4.74 -9.69 -2.64
C SER A 25 4.87 -10.46 -1.31
N TYR A 26 4.65 -9.83 -0.16
CA TYR A 26 4.59 -10.55 1.13
C TYR A 26 3.44 -11.55 1.15
N ARG A 27 2.26 -11.14 0.66
CA ARG A 27 1.09 -12.02 0.55
C ARG A 27 1.38 -13.23 -0.35
N GLU A 28 2.04 -13.02 -1.48
CA GLU A 28 2.45 -14.11 -2.38
C GLU A 28 3.44 -15.08 -1.72
N LYS A 29 4.29 -14.58 -0.81
CA LYS A 29 5.20 -15.39 0.00
C LYS A 29 4.50 -16.07 1.19
N GLY A 30 3.18 -15.94 1.33
CA GLY A 30 2.41 -16.50 2.45
C GLY A 30 2.59 -15.74 3.77
N LYS A 31 3.11 -14.50 3.71
CA LYS A 31 3.31 -13.63 4.86
C LYS A 31 2.28 -12.50 4.87
N LEU A 32 1.94 -12.06 6.07
CA LEU A 32 1.13 -10.86 6.26
C LEU A 32 2.06 -9.69 6.56
N ALA A 33 1.89 -8.58 5.86
CA ALA A 33 2.66 -7.38 6.04
C ALA A 33 1.75 -6.16 6.22
N VAL A 34 2.22 -5.18 6.96
CA VAL A 34 1.53 -3.91 7.21
C VAL A 34 2.52 -2.76 7.02
N ALA A 35 2.08 -1.69 6.37
CA ALA A 35 2.90 -0.53 6.12
C ALA A 35 2.15 0.75 6.48
N LYS A 36 2.85 1.72 7.08
CA LYS A 36 2.31 3.07 7.27
C LYS A 36 2.88 3.97 6.17
N PHE A 37 2.00 4.58 5.39
CA PHE A 37 2.37 5.45 4.28
C PHE A 37 1.45 6.67 4.23
N ASN A 38 2.03 7.89 4.29
CA ASN A 38 1.27 9.16 4.34
C ASN A 38 0.13 9.15 5.37
N ASP A 39 0.42 8.70 6.59
CA ASP A 39 -0.53 8.51 7.69
C ASP A 39 -1.63 7.45 7.50
N VAL A 40 -1.68 6.80 6.34
CA VAL A 40 -2.57 5.66 6.07
C VAL A 40 -1.85 4.35 6.41
N THR A 41 -2.58 3.41 7.01
CA THR A 41 -2.06 2.08 7.29
C THR A 41 -2.60 1.09 6.26
N LEU A 42 -1.72 0.48 5.49
CA LEU A 42 -2.03 -0.48 4.43
C LEU A 42 -1.69 -1.90 4.86
N TYR A 43 -2.59 -2.85 4.61
CA TYR A 43 -2.43 -4.26 5.00
C TYR A 43 -2.34 -5.14 3.76
N SER A 44 -1.37 -6.06 3.71
CA SER A 44 -1.15 -6.92 2.54
C SER A 44 -2.33 -7.82 2.17
N ASP A 45 -3.22 -8.17 3.12
CA ASP A 45 -4.36 -9.03 2.86
C ASP A 45 -5.56 -8.30 2.23
N THR A 46 -5.69 -6.99 2.47
CA THR A 46 -6.83 -6.18 2.02
C THR A 46 -6.45 -5.10 1.02
N VAL A 47 -5.18 -4.74 0.92
CA VAL A 47 -4.73 -3.65 0.06
C VAL A 47 -4.89 -3.99 -1.41
N THR A 48 -5.41 -3.02 -2.16
CA THR A 48 -5.36 -2.97 -3.62
C THR A 48 -4.72 -1.67 -4.03
N LEU A 49 -4.22 -1.61 -5.27
CA LEU A 49 -3.62 -0.39 -5.79
C LEU A 49 -4.61 0.76 -5.70
N ASP A 50 -5.83 0.55 -6.20
CA ASP A 50 -6.85 1.58 -6.26
C ASP A 50 -7.33 2.02 -4.87
N SER A 51 -7.50 1.08 -3.92
CA SER A 51 -7.86 1.43 -2.53
C SER A 51 -6.76 2.24 -1.85
N ALA A 52 -5.49 1.87 -2.05
CA ALA A 52 -4.36 2.59 -1.47
C ALA A 52 -4.27 4.01 -2.02
N TYR A 53 -4.38 4.19 -3.34
CA TYR A 53 -4.42 5.52 -3.95
C TYR A 53 -5.58 6.35 -3.40
N ARG A 54 -6.77 5.74 -3.25
CA ARG A 54 -7.95 6.44 -2.74
C ARG A 54 -7.80 6.85 -1.28
N GLU A 55 -7.24 6.01 -0.43
CA GLU A 55 -7.04 6.36 0.98
C GLU A 55 -5.92 7.39 1.18
N ILE A 56 -4.83 7.29 0.41
CA ILE A 56 -3.66 8.18 0.55
C ILE A 56 -3.89 9.53 -0.11
N THR A 57 -4.48 9.54 -1.31
CA THR A 57 -4.58 10.73 -2.17
C THR A 57 -6.01 11.22 -2.37
N GLY A 58 -7.02 10.43 -1.98
CA GLY A 58 -8.43 10.71 -2.26
C GLY A 58 -8.88 10.39 -3.69
N LYS A 59 -7.98 9.90 -4.55
CA LYS A 59 -8.21 9.63 -5.98
C LYS A 59 -7.92 8.18 -6.32
N THR A 60 -8.58 7.62 -7.33
CA THR A 60 -8.15 6.35 -7.94
C THR A 60 -6.79 6.50 -8.62
N LYS A 61 -6.11 5.39 -8.95
CA LYS A 61 -4.81 5.46 -9.66
C LYS A 61 -4.92 6.32 -10.91
N LYS A 62 -5.95 6.04 -11.72
CA LYS A 62 -6.20 6.71 -12.98
C LYS A 62 -6.42 8.22 -12.79
N GLU A 63 -7.24 8.62 -11.82
CA GLU A 63 -7.47 10.04 -11.53
C GLU A 63 -6.21 10.75 -11.02
N PHE A 64 -5.34 10.05 -10.29
CA PHE A 64 -4.06 10.59 -9.85
C PHE A 64 -3.09 10.78 -11.02
N GLU A 65 -3.02 9.80 -11.93
CA GLU A 65 -2.23 9.90 -13.16
C GLU A 65 -2.74 11.03 -14.07
N GLU A 66 -4.06 11.21 -14.19
CA GLU A 66 -4.66 12.34 -14.93
C GLU A 66 -4.38 13.68 -14.26
N TYR A 67 -4.30 13.74 -12.93
CA TYR A 67 -3.96 14.98 -12.20
C TYR A 67 -2.51 15.43 -12.37
N LEU A 68 -1.58 14.49 -12.57
CA LEU A 68 -0.15 14.79 -12.79
C LEU A 68 0.17 15.20 -14.23
N ARG A 69 -0.81 15.12 -15.14
CA ARG A 69 -0.64 15.34 -16.58
C ARG A 69 -0.96 16.79 -16.98
#